data_AF-A0A0A1TM94-F1
#
_entry.id   AF-A0A0A1TM94-F1
#
_cell.length_a   1.000
_cell.length_b   1.000
_cell.length_c   1.000
_cell.angle_alpha   90.00
_cell.angle_beta   90.00
_cell.angle_gamma   90.00
#
_symmetry.space_group_name_H-M   'P 1'
#
loop_
_entity.id
_entity.type
_entity.pdbx_description
1 polymer ?
#
loop_
_entity_poly.entity_id
_entity_poly.type
_entity_poly.pdbx_seq_one_letter_code
_entity_poly.pdbx_strand_id
1 'polypeptide(L)'
;MRSHTPQRYYLITYPRTASNLLIRILDLKNQPNVTTGDDRGGYIFLPVVKLITDMGLRKKKVESWTATETTRVKNAYQDCFDEFQATIGAASAADCSVYIKEHVHFLVDPASLSGHVFGETDDIPADRESWKLQIPQPYEEAESPSHCINPTLFPDEFLLTWKPTFLIRHPALAFPSLYRALLELEGRDDDDDELKVLGQHCMTLRWTRMLYIWYKQTSKMQHPWPYEQDNVEWPVVLDADDVINSPALVQEYAEMLGLDPTKLAFSWTPATKAELSQMDTATKRYLDTLLGSGKIMKDKTSDNVDISTQVEKWTAEFGKAAAMRIEQLVREAMPDYEMLGANRLRL
;
A
#
# COMPACT_ATOMS: atom_id res chain seq x y z
N MET A 1 3.09 26.91 -21.76
CA MET A 1 3.55 25.73 -21.01
C MET A 1 3.61 26.15 -19.54
N ARG A 2 2.84 25.50 -18.66
CA ARG A 2 3.00 25.72 -17.21
C ARG A 2 4.43 25.27 -16.84
N SER A 3 5.13 26.01 -16.01
CA SER A 3 6.42 25.58 -15.47
C SER A 3 6.19 24.27 -14.70
N HIS A 4 6.89 23.20 -15.06
CA HIS A 4 6.86 21.97 -14.26
C HIS A 4 7.59 22.24 -12.95
N THR A 5 6.96 21.94 -11.82
CA THR A 5 7.61 21.99 -10.52
C THR A 5 7.59 20.57 -9.97
N PRO A 6 8.73 19.86 -9.93
CA PRO A 6 8.79 18.47 -9.49
C PRO A 6 8.09 18.24 -8.15
N GLN A 7 7.24 17.23 -8.10
CA GLN A 7 6.47 16.83 -6.92
C GLN A 7 6.81 15.40 -6.51
N ARG A 8 6.52 15.04 -5.26
CA ARG A 8 6.65 13.66 -4.75
C ARG A 8 5.26 13.11 -4.45
N TYR A 9 4.85 12.06 -5.14
CA TYR A 9 3.55 11.43 -5.00
C TYR A 9 3.66 10.03 -4.41
N TYR A 10 2.87 9.75 -3.37
CA TYR A 10 2.89 8.47 -2.69
C TYR A 10 1.55 7.74 -2.79
N LEU A 11 1.46 6.72 -3.63
CA LEU A 11 0.31 5.81 -3.71
C LEU A 11 0.37 4.75 -2.60
N ILE A 12 -0.32 5.01 -1.51
CA ILE A 12 -0.41 4.16 -0.33
C ILE A 12 -1.59 3.21 -0.50
N THR A 13 -1.31 1.91 -0.41
CA THR A 13 -2.29 0.86 -0.69
C THR A 13 -2.24 -0.24 0.36
N TYR A 14 -3.08 -1.26 0.25
CA TYR A 14 -2.87 -2.58 0.87
C TYR A 14 -3.01 -3.65 -0.21
N PRO A 15 -2.70 -4.93 0.07
CA PRO A 15 -2.75 -5.95 -0.95
C PRO A 15 -4.14 -6.03 -1.59
N ARG A 16 -4.15 -6.28 -2.91
CA ARG A 16 -5.35 -6.56 -3.71
C ARG A 16 -6.32 -5.36 -3.91
N THR A 17 -5.85 -4.12 -3.78
CA THR A 17 -6.65 -2.89 -4.03
C THR A 17 -6.74 -2.45 -5.49
N ALA A 18 -6.46 -3.32 -6.46
CA ALA A 18 -6.34 -2.96 -7.88
C ALA A 18 -5.23 -1.91 -8.17
N SER A 19 -4.26 -1.76 -7.27
CA SER A 19 -3.17 -0.79 -7.43
C SER A 19 -2.30 -1.05 -8.67
N ASN A 20 -2.05 -2.32 -9.02
CA ASN A 20 -1.37 -2.66 -10.28
C ASN A 20 -2.18 -2.27 -11.52
N LEU A 21 -3.52 -2.27 -11.43
CA LEU A 21 -4.37 -1.79 -12.52
C LEU A 21 -4.22 -0.27 -12.66
N LEU A 22 -4.25 0.48 -11.55
CA LEU A 22 -4.04 1.92 -11.59
C LEU A 22 -2.68 2.27 -12.20
N ILE A 23 -1.58 1.64 -11.76
CA ILE A 23 -0.24 1.85 -12.35
C ILE A 23 -0.23 1.55 -13.85
N ARG A 24 -0.91 0.47 -14.27
CA ARG A 24 -1.03 0.12 -15.69
C ARG A 24 -1.76 1.21 -16.48
N ILE A 25 -2.81 1.80 -15.93
CA ILE A 25 -3.58 2.87 -16.58
C ILE A 25 -2.77 4.17 -16.62
N LEU A 26 -2.08 4.53 -15.55
CA LEU A 26 -1.26 5.75 -15.50
C LEU A 26 -0.09 5.71 -16.48
N ASP A 27 0.41 4.51 -16.79
CA ASP A 27 1.49 4.24 -17.74
C ASP A 27 2.70 5.16 -17.52
N LEU A 28 3.15 5.23 -16.25
CA LEU A 28 4.15 6.20 -15.76
C LEU A 28 5.44 6.24 -16.59
N LYS A 29 5.83 5.12 -17.19
CA LYS A 29 7.01 5.04 -18.08
C LYS A 29 6.90 5.87 -19.37
N ASN A 30 5.67 6.16 -19.81
CA ASN A 30 5.37 6.92 -21.02
C ASN A 30 4.88 8.34 -20.71
N GLN A 31 4.79 8.69 -19.43
CA GLN A 31 4.45 10.02 -18.96
C GLN A 31 5.68 10.94 -18.99
N PRO A 32 5.54 12.21 -19.39
CA PRO A 32 6.65 13.16 -19.34
C PRO A 32 6.93 13.59 -17.88
N ASN A 33 8.19 13.87 -17.57
CA ASN A 33 8.62 14.53 -16.33
C ASN A 33 8.17 13.84 -15.02
N VAL A 34 7.97 12.52 -15.06
CA VAL A 34 7.74 11.69 -13.87
C VAL A 34 8.63 10.47 -13.93
N THR A 35 9.18 10.09 -12.79
CA THR A 35 9.86 8.82 -12.59
C THR A 35 9.13 8.01 -11.52
N THR A 36 9.32 6.69 -11.56
CA THR A 36 8.70 5.76 -10.62
C THR A 36 9.71 4.68 -10.22
N GLY A 37 9.30 3.76 -9.36
CA GLY A 37 10.11 2.61 -8.98
C GLY A 37 10.20 1.56 -10.10
N ASP A 38 10.14 0.29 -9.73
CA ASP A 38 10.10 -0.82 -10.68
C ASP A 38 8.89 -0.76 -11.64
N ASP A 39 8.75 -1.76 -12.54
CA ASP A 39 7.60 -1.86 -13.45
C ASP A 39 6.23 -1.96 -12.76
N ARG A 40 6.20 -2.13 -11.43
CA ARG A 40 4.99 -2.14 -10.61
C ARG A 40 4.78 -0.80 -9.90
N GLY A 41 5.59 0.20 -10.22
CA GLY A 41 5.49 1.59 -9.78
C GLY A 41 6.01 1.84 -8.36
N GLY A 42 6.79 0.93 -7.77
CA GLY A 42 7.30 1.13 -6.40
C GLY A 42 7.72 -0.16 -5.71
N TYR A 43 7.21 -0.39 -4.49
CA TYR A 43 7.60 -1.48 -3.60
C TYR A 43 9.04 -1.39 -3.06
N ILE A 44 9.41 -0.20 -2.60
CA ILE A 44 10.73 0.12 -2.03
C ILE A 44 11.10 -0.84 -0.90
N PHE A 45 10.15 -1.15 -0.01
CA PHE A 45 10.41 -2.00 1.16
C PHE A 45 10.03 -3.47 0.98
N LEU A 46 9.65 -3.90 -0.23
CA LEU A 46 9.42 -5.31 -0.51
C LEU A 46 10.63 -6.22 -0.20
N PRO A 47 11.90 -5.81 -0.41
CA PRO A 47 13.05 -6.60 0.02
C PRO A 47 13.02 -6.92 1.52
N VAL A 48 12.62 -5.96 2.36
CA VAL A 48 12.50 -6.17 3.82
C VAL A 48 11.38 -7.15 4.15
N VAL A 49 10.25 -7.03 3.45
CA VAL A 49 9.10 -7.92 3.63
C VAL A 49 9.45 -9.37 3.26
N LYS A 50 10.24 -9.57 2.21
CA LYS A 50 10.79 -10.88 1.83
C LYS A 50 11.74 -11.40 2.91
N LEU A 51 12.69 -10.57 3.36
CA LEU A 51 13.62 -10.92 4.42
C LEU A 51 12.92 -11.39 5.70
N ILE A 52 11.91 -10.65 6.17
CA ILE A 52 11.09 -11.01 7.35
C ILE A 52 10.39 -12.36 7.14
N THR A 53 9.91 -12.62 5.93
CA THR A 53 9.23 -13.88 5.57
C THR A 53 10.21 -15.06 5.55
N ASP A 54 11.35 -14.91 4.87
CA ASP A 54 12.38 -15.94 4.72
C ASP A 54 13.01 -16.34 6.07
N MET A 55 13.06 -15.39 7.00
CA MET A 55 13.55 -15.63 8.37
C MET A 55 12.47 -16.19 9.32
N GLY A 56 11.24 -16.41 8.84
CA GLY A 56 10.12 -16.92 9.65
C GLY A 56 9.64 -15.95 10.72
N LEU A 57 10.02 -14.67 10.65
CA LEU A 57 9.76 -13.69 11.70
C LEU A 57 8.29 -13.29 11.79
N ARG A 58 7.49 -13.52 10.74
CA ARG A 58 6.04 -13.29 10.75
C ARG A 58 5.28 -14.19 11.71
N LYS A 59 5.88 -15.33 12.12
CA LYS A 59 5.25 -16.35 12.97
C LYS A 59 5.43 -16.08 14.47
N LYS A 60 6.20 -15.05 14.83
CA LYS A 60 6.50 -14.74 16.23
C LYS A 60 6.48 -13.24 16.51
N LYS A 61 6.20 -12.89 17.76
CA LYS A 61 6.21 -11.50 18.24
C LYS A 61 7.57 -10.84 18.00
N VAL A 62 7.58 -9.55 17.65
CA VAL A 62 8.83 -8.77 17.49
C VAL A 62 9.70 -8.79 18.75
N GLU A 63 9.06 -8.84 19.92
CA GLU A 63 9.73 -8.93 21.23
C GLU A 63 10.52 -10.24 21.40
N SER A 64 10.19 -11.28 20.62
CA SER A 64 10.88 -12.57 20.62
C SER A 64 11.96 -12.68 19.54
N TRP A 65 12.22 -11.61 18.79
CA TRP A 65 13.31 -11.57 17.84
C TRP A 65 14.65 -11.46 18.59
N THR A 66 15.63 -12.23 18.14
CA THR A 66 17.01 -12.12 18.63
C THR A 66 17.61 -10.76 18.22
N ALA A 67 18.63 -10.30 18.95
CA ALA A 67 19.33 -9.07 18.59
C ALA A 67 19.83 -9.08 17.13
N THR A 68 20.35 -10.22 16.66
CA THR A 68 20.81 -10.38 15.27
C THR A 68 19.66 -10.26 14.26
N GLU A 69 18.50 -10.87 14.54
CA GLU A 69 17.32 -10.76 13.67
C GLU A 69 16.85 -9.30 13.59
N THR A 70 16.73 -8.63 14.74
CA THR A 70 16.32 -7.23 14.85
C THR A 70 17.29 -6.31 14.11
N THR A 71 18.60 -6.41 14.34
CA THR A 71 19.61 -5.60 13.64
C THR A 71 19.56 -5.82 12.14
N ARG A 72 19.40 -7.08 11.68
CA ARG A 72 19.35 -7.38 10.25
C ARG A 72 18.12 -6.74 9.57
N VAL A 73 16.96 -6.77 10.22
CA VAL A 73 15.75 -6.12 9.69
C VAL A 73 15.87 -4.60 9.69
N LYS A 74 16.41 -4.00 10.76
CA LYS A 74 16.68 -2.56 10.84
C LYS A 74 17.61 -2.09 9.71
N ASN A 75 18.73 -2.79 9.50
CA ASN A 75 19.66 -2.47 8.43
C ASN A 75 19.00 -2.57 7.06
N ALA A 76 18.20 -3.61 6.82
CA ALA A 76 17.49 -3.76 5.55
C ALA A 76 16.50 -2.61 5.29
N TYR A 77 15.80 -2.12 6.32
CA TYR A 77 14.96 -0.92 6.20
C TYR A 77 15.79 0.32 5.84
N GLN A 78 16.94 0.52 6.50
CA GLN A 78 17.81 1.66 6.21
C GLN A 78 18.40 1.59 4.80
N ASP A 79 18.88 0.42 4.37
CA ASP A 79 19.43 0.21 3.02
C ASP A 79 18.40 0.55 1.94
N CYS A 80 17.15 0.09 2.09
CA CYS A 80 16.06 0.41 1.16
C CYS A 80 15.74 1.91 1.15
N PHE A 81 15.82 2.57 2.31
CA PHE A 81 15.58 4.00 2.42
C PHE A 81 16.69 4.84 1.78
N ASP A 82 17.95 4.43 1.93
CA ASP A 82 19.09 5.11 1.33
C ASP A 82 19.03 5.02 -0.21
N GLU A 83 18.66 3.86 -0.76
CA GLU A 83 18.40 3.69 -2.19
C GLU A 83 17.21 4.55 -2.67
N PHE A 84 16.17 4.66 -1.83
CA PHE A 84 15.03 5.52 -2.12
C PHE A 84 15.42 7.00 -2.17
N GLN A 85 16.22 7.49 -1.22
CA GLN A 85 16.78 8.85 -1.23
C GLN A 85 17.60 9.11 -2.49
N ALA A 86 18.45 8.16 -2.90
CA ALA A 86 19.21 8.26 -4.14
C ALA A 86 18.31 8.41 -5.37
N THR A 87 17.21 7.65 -5.42
CA THR A 87 16.20 7.74 -6.49
C THR A 87 15.52 9.11 -6.51
N ILE A 88 15.15 9.63 -5.34
CA ILE A 88 14.57 10.99 -5.19
C ILE A 88 15.57 12.06 -5.66
N GLY A 89 16.84 11.92 -5.29
CA GLY A 89 17.90 12.84 -5.70
C GLY A 89 18.12 12.85 -7.22
N ALA A 90 18.14 11.67 -7.85
CA ALA A 90 18.26 11.53 -9.30
C ALA A 90 17.07 12.16 -10.05
N ALA A 91 15.84 11.96 -9.54
CA ALA A 91 14.64 12.58 -10.11
C ALA A 91 14.69 14.10 -10.05
N SER A 92 15.08 14.65 -8.89
CA SER A 92 15.25 16.08 -8.68
C SER A 92 16.28 16.68 -9.65
N ALA A 93 17.42 16.01 -9.82
CA ALA A 93 18.46 16.43 -10.77
C ALA A 93 17.99 16.41 -12.24
N ALA A 94 17.01 15.56 -12.56
CA ALA A 94 16.39 15.45 -13.88
C ALA A 94 15.12 16.31 -14.05
N ASP A 95 14.80 17.18 -13.08
CA ASP A 95 13.58 18.00 -13.06
C ASP A 95 12.30 17.15 -13.25
N CYS A 96 12.28 15.97 -12.64
CA CYS A 96 11.18 15.01 -12.72
C CYS A 96 10.48 14.85 -11.37
N SER A 97 9.15 14.78 -11.41
CA SER A 97 8.34 14.33 -10.28
C SER A 97 8.61 12.85 -9.97
N VAL A 98 8.37 12.42 -8.73
CA VAL A 98 8.50 11.02 -8.30
C VAL A 98 7.14 10.46 -7.95
N TYR A 99 6.79 9.27 -8.45
CA TYR A 99 5.58 8.55 -8.08
C TYR A 99 5.93 7.17 -7.54
N ILE A 100 5.66 6.90 -6.26
CA ILE A 100 5.93 5.60 -5.63
C ILE A 100 4.64 4.99 -5.12
N LYS A 101 4.44 3.71 -5.43
CA LYS A 101 3.41 2.85 -4.87
C LYS A 101 3.99 1.99 -3.76
N GLU A 102 3.32 1.96 -2.61
CA GLU A 102 3.70 1.08 -1.51
C GLU A 102 2.49 0.49 -0.80
N HIS A 103 2.67 -0.68 -0.20
CA HIS A 103 1.68 -1.20 0.73
C HIS A 103 1.93 -0.62 2.13
N VAL A 104 0.87 -0.09 2.77
CA VAL A 104 0.96 0.61 4.06
C VAL A 104 1.63 -0.24 5.14
N HIS A 105 1.39 -1.56 5.15
CA HIS A 105 2.00 -2.47 6.13
C HIS A 105 3.49 -2.72 5.90
N PHE A 106 4.08 -2.27 4.80
CA PHE A 106 5.53 -2.23 4.64
C PHE A 106 6.14 -1.02 5.34
N LEU A 107 5.32 0.01 5.59
CA LEU A 107 5.72 1.26 6.21
C LEU A 107 5.49 1.27 7.71
N VAL A 108 4.55 0.47 8.22
CA VAL A 108 4.20 0.47 9.64
C VAL A 108 5.35 -0.11 10.45
N ASP A 109 5.60 0.51 11.60
CA ASP A 109 6.54 0.03 12.59
C ASP A 109 6.29 -1.47 12.94
N PRO A 110 7.32 -2.35 12.85
CA PRO A 110 7.17 -3.79 13.09
C PRO A 110 6.54 -4.13 14.44
N ALA A 111 6.82 -3.34 15.48
CA ALA A 111 6.23 -3.52 16.80
C ALA A 111 4.70 -3.39 16.77
N SER A 112 4.21 -2.35 16.12
CA SER A 112 2.80 -2.06 15.95
C SER A 112 2.10 -3.16 15.14
N LEU A 113 2.75 -3.65 14.08
CA LEU A 113 2.26 -4.81 13.31
C LEU A 113 2.19 -6.08 14.18
N SER A 114 3.23 -6.34 14.97
CA SER A 114 3.30 -7.48 15.90
C SER A 114 2.16 -7.42 16.93
N GLY A 115 1.96 -6.27 17.59
CA GLY A 115 0.87 -6.07 18.55
C GLY A 115 -0.51 -6.26 17.93
N HIS A 116 -0.71 -5.84 16.68
CA HIS A 116 -1.97 -6.08 15.98
C HIS A 116 -2.26 -7.57 15.70
N VAL A 117 -1.23 -8.35 15.36
CA VAL A 117 -1.40 -9.78 15.04
C VAL A 117 -1.52 -10.63 16.30
N PHE A 118 -0.66 -10.40 17.28
CA PHE A 118 -0.47 -11.26 18.45
C PHE A 118 -1.01 -10.69 19.76
N GLY A 119 -1.71 -9.56 19.70
CA GLY A 119 -2.20 -8.81 20.85
C GLY A 119 -1.16 -7.82 21.40
N GLU A 120 -1.64 -6.64 21.80
CA GLU A 120 -0.83 -5.66 22.54
C GLU A 120 -0.39 -6.27 23.88
N THR A 121 0.88 -6.11 24.25
CA THR A 121 1.36 -6.44 25.59
C THR A 121 1.23 -5.20 26.46
N ASP A 122 0.63 -5.33 27.64
CA ASP A 122 0.51 -4.22 28.61
C ASP A 122 1.89 -3.65 29.04
N ASP A 123 2.97 -4.41 28.81
CA ASP A 123 4.35 -4.05 29.12
C ASP A 123 5.15 -3.69 27.86
N ILE A 124 4.92 -2.50 27.27
CA ILE A 124 5.86 -1.94 26.27
C ILE A 124 6.97 -1.22 27.05
N PRO A 125 8.23 -1.69 27.02
CA PRO A 125 9.32 -1.04 27.72
C PRO A 125 9.52 0.39 27.22
N ALA A 126 9.64 1.36 28.13
CA ALA A 126 9.84 2.77 27.80
C ALA A 126 11.18 3.04 27.06
N ASP A 127 12.10 2.10 27.09
CA ASP A 127 13.42 2.12 26.44
C ASP A 127 13.46 1.35 25.10
N ARG A 128 12.30 0.98 24.55
CA ARG A 128 12.24 0.30 23.26
C ARG A 128 12.95 1.13 22.19
N GLU A 129 13.99 0.56 21.59
CA GLU A 129 14.68 1.21 20.48
C GLU A 129 13.70 1.53 19.36
N SER A 130 13.73 2.79 18.91
CA SER A 130 12.89 3.27 17.81
C SER A 130 13.17 2.49 16.53
N TRP A 131 12.10 2.21 15.78
CA TRP A 131 12.17 1.71 14.41
C TRP A 131 12.18 2.83 13.38
N LYS A 132 12.17 4.11 13.80
CA LYS A 132 12.21 5.24 12.88
C LYS A 132 13.51 5.22 12.05
N LEU A 133 13.35 5.40 10.74
CA LEU A 133 14.44 5.52 9.78
C LEU A 133 15.29 6.75 10.10
N GLN A 134 16.60 6.62 9.91
CA GLN A 134 17.51 7.73 10.05
C GLN A 134 17.50 8.52 8.75
N ILE A 135 17.22 9.83 8.83
CA ILE A 135 17.18 10.71 7.67
C ILE A 135 18.38 11.66 7.69
N PRO A 136 19.05 11.88 6.55
CA PRO A 136 20.11 12.89 6.46
C PRO A 136 19.52 14.30 6.55
N GLN A 137 20.25 15.24 7.14
CA GLN A 137 19.99 16.68 6.95
C GLN A 137 19.93 16.96 5.43
N PRO A 138 18.91 17.68 4.90
CA PRO A 138 18.37 18.92 5.47
C PRO A 138 16.86 18.90 5.76
N TYR A 139 16.24 17.74 6.04
CA TYR A 139 14.83 17.76 6.45
C TYR A 139 14.70 18.58 7.74
N GLU A 140 13.93 19.66 7.69
CA GLU A 140 13.64 20.47 8.88
C GLU A 140 12.73 19.68 9.82
N GLU A 141 13.05 19.68 11.12
CA GLU A 141 12.23 18.98 12.12
C GLU A 141 10.81 19.53 12.11
N ALA A 142 9.83 18.66 11.87
CA ALA A 142 8.42 19.03 11.92
C ALA A 142 7.90 18.87 13.35
N GLU A 143 7.11 19.85 13.84
CA GLU A 143 6.44 19.73 15.14
C GLU A 143 5.36 18.63 15.10
N SER A 144 5.67 17.43 15.60
CA SER A 144 4.69 16.34 15.63
C SER A 144 3.48 16.69 16.51
N PRO A 145 2.24 16.52 16.03
CA PRO A 145 1.07 16.72 16.85
C PRO A 145 1.05 15.70 18.00
N SER A 146 0.97 16.18 19.24
CA SER A 146 0.94 15.34 20.45
C SER A 146 -0.24 14.36 20.50
N HIS A 147 -1.27 14.54 19.67
CA HIS A 147 -2.53 13.79 19.69
C HIS A 147 -2.70 12.78 18.53
N CYS A 148 -1.80 12.76 17.53
CA CYS A 148 -1.86 11.77 16.46
C CYS A 148 -0.46 11.29 16.07
N ILE A 149 -0.18 10.04 16.43
CA ILE A 149 1.11 9.40 16.22
C ILE A 149 1.17 8.84 14.81
N ASN A 150 2.16 9.27 14.03
CA ASN A 150 2.52 8.67 12.74
C ASN A 150 2.88 7.19 12.93
N PRO A 151 2.10 6.23 12.40
CA PRO A 151 2.31 4.80 12.64
C PRO A 151 3.47 4.20 11.82
N THR A 152 4.15 5.00 10.99
CA THR A 152 5.15 4.51 10.04
C THR A 152 6.57 4.60 10.57
N LEU A 153 7.49 3.94 9.86
CA LEU A 153 8.93 4.00 10.03
C LEU A 153 9.52 5.35 9.60
N PHE A 154 8.80 6.13 8.81
CA PHE A 154 9.27 7.44 8.37
C PHE A 154 9.13 8.48 9.48
N PRO A 155 10.11 9.40 9.61
CA PRO A 155 9.89 10.64 10.33
C PRO A 155 8.81 11.51 9.67
N ASP A 156 8.22 12.41 10.44
CA ASP A 156 7.08 13.22 10.03
C ASP A 156 7.49 14.18 8.91
N GLU A 157 8.64 14.83 9.07
CA GLU A 157 9.24 15.76 8.13
C GLU A 157 9.49 15.13 6.75
N PHE A 158 9.83 13.84 6.70
CA PHE A 158 9.95 13.14 5.41
C PHE A 158 8.59 12.99 4.75
N LEU A 159 7.59 12.46 5.48
CA LEU A 159 6.24 12.23 4.96
C LEU A 159 5.56 13.51 4.49
N LEU A 160 5.83 14.63 5.14
CA LEU A 160 5.32 15.96 4.79
C LEU A 160 5.96 16.57 3.54
N THR A 161 6.91 15.86 2.89
CA THR A 161 7.37 16.22 1.53
C THR A 161 6.66 15.44 0.41
N TRP A 162 5.87 14.41 0.76
CA TRP A 162 5.06 13.61 -0.17
C TRP A 162 3.56 13.95 -0.18
N LYS A 163 3.00 14.14 -1.37
CA LYS A 163 1.55 14.22 -1.64
C LYS A 163 0.94 12.81 -1.67
N PRO A 164 0.15 12.40 -0.68
CA PRO A 164 -0.30 11.01 -0.55
C PRO A 164 -1.65 10.74 -1.24
N THR A 165 -1.75 9.62 -1.94
CA THR A 165 -3.01 9.03 -2.40
C THR A 165 -3.23 7.69 -1.71
N PHE A 166 -4.39 7.50 -1.08
CA PHE A 166 -4.80 6.23 -0.51
C PHE A 166 -5.72 5.49 -1.48
N LEU A 167 -5.32 4.33 -1.99
CA LEU A 167 -6.18 3.49 -2.82
C LEU A 167 -6.75 2.34 -1.99
N ILE A 168 -8.07 2.40 -1.78
CA ILE A 168 -8.85 1.43 -1.01
C ILE A 168 -9.68 0.53 -1.92
N ARG A 169 -10.16 -0.58 -1.36
CA ARG A 169 -11.06 -1.54 -2.02
C ARG A 169 -11.88 -2.29 -0.99
N HIS A 170 -13.16 -2.51 -1.27
CA HIS A 170 -14.05 -3.26 -0.37
C HIS A 170 -13.37 -4.52 0.23
N PRO A 171 -13.26 -4.63 1.58
CA PRO A 171 -12.52 -5.71 2.24
C PRO A 171 -12.99 -7.12 1.84
N ALA A 172 -14.30 -7.31 1.65
CA ALA A 172 -14.88 -8.57 1.18
C ALA A 172 -14.40 -9.03 -0.22
N LEU A 173 -13.75 -8.17 -1.01
CA LEU A 173 -13.08 -8.58 -2.25
C LEU A 173 -11.56 -8.72 -2.06
N ALA A 174 -10.96 -7.78 -1.33
CA ALA A 174 -9.51 -7.74 -1.16
C ALA A 174 -8.98 -8.90 -0.32
N PHE A 175 -9.60 -9.17 0.83
CA PHE A 175 -9.11 -10.12 1.83
C PHE A 175 -9.21 -11.58 1.38
N PRO A 176 -10.36 -12.09 0.91
CA PRO A 176 -10.41 -13.47 0.38
C PRO A 176 -9.53 -13.63 -0.86
N SER A 177 -9.36 -12.59 -1.69
CA SER A 177 -8.40 -12.64 -2.80
C SER A 177 -6.96 -12.70 -2.34
N LEU A 178 -6.61 -12.05 -1.23
CA LEU A 178 -5.28 -12.11 -0.64
C LEU A 178 -5.05 -13.50 -0.03
N TYR A 179 -6.01 -13.98 0.78
CA TYR A 179 -5.94 -15.28 1.42
C TYR A 179 -5.67 -16.41 0.41
N ARG A 180 -6.44 -16.43 -0.69
CA ARG A 180 -6.23 -17.35 -1.81
C ARG A 180 -4.81 -17.27 -2.39
N ALA A 181 -4.30 -16.06 -2.60
CA ALA A 181 -2.95 -15.88 -3.15
C ALA A 181 -1.87 -16.38 -2.18
N LEU A 182 -2.03 -16.12 -0.88
CA LEU A 182 -1.09 -16.61 0.14
C LEU A 182 -1.13 -18.12 0.26
N LEU A 183 -2.32 -18.75 0.27
CA LEU A 183 -2.45 -20.21 0.27
C LEU A 183 -1.71 -20.89 -0.89
N GLU A 184 -1.75 -20.29 -2.08
CA GLU A 184 -1.08 -20.84 -3.27
C GLU A 184 0.44 -20.63 -3.24
N LEU A 185 0.93 -19.57 -2.59
CA LEU A 185 2.34 -19.19 -2.57
C LEU A 185 3.10 -19.79 -1.38
N GLU A 186 2.47 -19.81 -0.21
CA GLU A 186 3.05 -20.29 1.05
C GLU A 186 2.71 -21.77 1.30
N GLY A 187 1.72 -22.31 0.58
CA GLY A 187 1.26 -23.69 0.71
C GLY A 187 0.15 -23.84 1.75
N ARG A 188 -0.39 -25.06 1.83
CA ARG A 188 -1.22 -25.48 2.97
C ARG A 188 -0.29 -26.19 3.94
N ASP A 189 0.05 -25.55 5.04
CA ASP A 189 0.59 -26.27 6.17
C ASP A 189 -0.54 -27.12 6.79
N ASP A 190 -0.20 -28.32 7.26
CA ASP A 190 -1.15 -29.22 7.93
C ASP A 190 -1.56 -28.68 9.32
N ASP A 191 -0.97 -27.57 9.76
CA ASP A 191 -1.29 -26.89 11.02
C ASP A 191 -2.41 -25.86 10.83
N ASP A 192 -3.60 -26.21 11.33
CA ASP A 192 -4.79 -25.37 11.35
C ASP A 192 -4.57 -24.01 12.07
N ASP A 193 -3.59 -23.90 12.98
CA ASP A 193 -3.34 -22.64 13.70
C ASP A 193 -2.56 -21.62 12.86
N GLU A 194 -1.67 -22.06 11.97
CA GLU A 194 -0.95 -21.16 11.06
C GLU A 194 -1.89 -20.59 9.98
N LEU A 195 -2.82 -21.41 9.48
CA LEU A 195 -3.85 -20.99 8.51
C LEU A 195 -4.80 -19.92 9.08
N LYS A 196 -4.95 -19.81 10.41
CA LYS A 196 -5.81 -18.82 11.07
C LYS A 196 -5.21 -17.41 11.10
N VAL A 197 -3.89 -17.28 11.05
CA VAL A 197 -3.17 -15.99 11.09
C VAL A 197 -2.61 -15.56 9.73
N LEU A 198 -2.77 -16.41 8.70
CA LEU A 198 -2.27 -16.17 7.35
C LEU A 198 -2.75 -14.83 6.79
N GLY A 199 -1.80 -13.93 6.52
CA GLY A 199 -2.08 -12.60 5.96
C GLY A 199 -2.77 -11.61 6.91
N GLN A 200 -3.03 -11.96 8.16
CA GLN A 200 -3.75 -11.11 9.12
C GLN A 200 -3.10 -9.71 9.26
N HIS A 201 -1.77 -9.64 9.29
CA HIS A 201 -1.01 -8.38 9.41
C HIS A 201 -1.35 -7.34 8.33
N CYS A 202 -1.90 -7.77 7.18
CA CYS A 202 -2.29 -6.89 6.09
C CYS A 202 -3.78 -7.01 5.67
N MET A 203 -4.58 -7.79 6.40
CA MET A 203 -6.05 -7.83 6.27
C MET A 203 -6.74 -6.87 7.25
N THR A 204 -6.31 -5.62 7.20
CA THR A 204 -6.88 -4.53 8.01
C THR A 204 -6.75 -3.21 7.25
N LEU A 205 -7.67 -2.27 7.49
CA LEU A 205 -7.57 -0.90 7.01
C LEU A 205 -7.13 0.09 8.11
N ARG A 206 -6.87 -0.41 9.33
CA ARG A 206 -6.48 0.41 10.48
C ARG A 206 -5.30 1.31 10.16
N TRP A 207 -4.25 0.75 9.54
CA TRP A 207 -3.03 1.49 9.20
C TRP A 207 -3.27 2.55 8.12
N THR A 208 -4.06 2.20 7.09
CA THR A 208 -4.49 3.14 6.05
C THR A 208 -5.26 4.31 6.67
N ARG A 209 -6.23 4.01 7.55
CA ARG A 209 -7.01 5.02 8.25
C ARG A 209 -6.13 5.90 9.15
N MET A 210 -5.27 5.32 9.96
CA MET A 210 -4.41 6.07 10.89
C MET A 210 -3.50 7.03 10.12
N LEU A 211 -2.85 6.57 9.05
CA LEU A 211 -1.98 7.42 8.25
C LEU A 211 -2.76 8.50 7.49
N TYR A 212 -3.96 8.21 6.98
CA TYR A 212 -4.84 9.20 6.37
C TYR A 212 -5.25 10.30 7.38
N ILE A 213 -5.68 9.92 8.59
CA ILE A 213 -6.05 10.86 9.65
C ILE A 213 -4.85 11.73 10.03
N TRP A 214 -3.68 11.11 10.20
CA TRP A 214 -2.45 11.85 10.49
C TRP A 214 -2.17 12.90 9.43
N TYR A 215 -2.16 12.54 8.14
CA TYR A 215 -1.97 13.51 7.05
C TYR A 215 -3.03 14.63 7.05
N LYS A 216 -4.32 14.31 7.26
CA LYS A 216 -5.40 15.32 7.30
C LYS A 216 -5.28 16.28 8.48
N GLN A 217 -4.74 15.82 9.61
CA GLN A 217 -4.57 16.67 10.78
C GLN A 217 -3.30 17.51 10.66
N THR A 218 -2.16 16.89 10.33
CA THR A 218 -0.87 17.58 10.22
C THR A 218 -0.88 18.63 9.10
N SER A 219 -1.51 18.34 7.96
CA SER A 219 -1.65 19.32 6.86
C SER A 219 -2.41 20.59 7.25
N LYS A 220 -3.41 20.48 8.14
CA LYS A 220 -4.17 21.63 8.65
C LYS A 220 -3.39 22.49 9.64
N MET A 221 -2.42 21.89 10.34
CA MET A 221 -1.65 22.58 11.38
C MET A 221 -0.40 23.28 10.81
N GLN A 222 0.28 22.67 9.84
CA GLN A 222 1.59 23.13 9.40
C GLN A 222 1.60 23.79 8.01
N HIS A 223 0.47 23.84 7.30
CA HIS A 223 0.43 24.23 5.88
C HIS A 223 1.62 23.68 5.06
N PRO A 224 1.95 22.37 5.17
CA PRO A 224 3.20 21.82 4.61
C PRO A 224 3.21 21.84 3.07
N TRP A 225 2.02 21.93 2.47
CA TRP A 225 1.85 22.07 1.04
C TRP A 225 1.61 23.53 0.74
N PRO A 226 2.49 24.22 -0.02
CA PRO A 226 2.24 25.59 -0.42
C PRO A 226 0.87 25.66 -1.08
N TYR A 227 0.03 26.51 -0.48
CA TYR A 227 -1.35 26.79 -0.82
C TYR A 227 -1.48 27.05 -2.33
N GLU A 228 -2.38 26.30 -2.98
CA GLU A 228 -3.12 26.67 -4.19
C GLU A 228 -2.32 27.19 -5.40
N GLN A 229 -1.53 26.34 -6.08
CA GLN A 229 -1.34 26.53 -7.53
C GLN A 229 -2.33 25.73 -8.39
N ASP A 230 -2.95 24.65 -7.86
CA ASP A 230 -3.75 23.72 -8.68
C ASP A 230 -5.10 23.24 -8.07
N ASN A 231 -5.68 23.89 -7.04
CA ASN A 231 -7.00 23.51 -6.45
C ASN A 231 -7.14 22.06 -5.91
N VAL A 232 -6.04 21.30 -5.76
CA VAL A 232 -6.09 19.91 -5.26
C VAL A 232 -5.94 19.83 -3.74
N GLU A 233 -6.91 19.22 -3.06
CA GLU A 233 -6.82 18.90 -1.63
C GLU A 233 -6.13 17.54 -1.40
N TRP A 234 -5.06 17.53 -0.60
CA TRP A 234 -4.33 16.33 -0.17
C TRP A 234 -4.59 16.04 1.31
N PRO A 235 -4.58 14.77 1.78
CA PRO A 235 -4.49 13.50 1.03
C PRO A 235 -5.70 13.22 0.12
N VAL A 236 -5.46 12.52 -0.99
CA VAL A 236 -6.51 12.01 -1.89
C VAL A 236 -6.88 10.57 -1.51
N VAL A 237 -8.15 10.20 -1.59
CA VAL A 237 -8.60 8.80 -1.46
C VAL A 237 -9.24 8.36 -2.77
N LEU A 238 -8.83 7.21 -3.29
CA LEU A 238 -9.42 6.55 -4.46
C LEU A 238 -10.04 5.22 -4.03
N ASP A 239 -11.18 4.86 -4.60
CA ASP A 239 -11.72 3.52 -4.49
C ASP A 239 -11.43 2.71 -5.76
N ALA A 240 -11.03 1.46 -5.60
CA ALA A 240 -10.79 0.53 -6.70
C ALA A 240 -12.00 0.37 -7.63
N ASP A 241 -13.22 0.42 -7.10
CA ASP A 241 -14.44 0.34 -7.92
C ASP A 241 -14.57 1.56 -8.82
N ASP A 242 -14.26 2.75 -8.32
CA ASP A 242 -14.27 3.98 -9.09
C ASP A 242 -13.17 3.96 -10.17
N VAL A 243 -11.97 3.47 -9.85
CA VAL A 243 -10.88 3.26 -10.82
C VAL A 243 -11.28 2.27 -11.92
N ILE A 244 -11.97 1.18 -11.55
CA ILE A 244 -12.44 0.18 -12.51
C ILE A 244 -13.56 0.74 -13.38
N ASN A 245 -14.51 1.48 -12.81
CA ASN A 245 -15.75 1.86 -13.47
C ASN A 245 -15.67 3.18 -14.23
N SER A 246 -14.87 4.15 -13.76
CA SER A 246 -14.88 5.52 -14.25
C SER A 246 -13.53 5.95 -14.86
N PRO A 247 -13.33 5.78 -16.18
CA PRO A 247 -12.16 6.33 -16.87
C PRO A 247 -11.98 7.83 -16.67
N ALA A 248 -13.08 8.58 -16.59
CA ALA A 248 -13.05 10.03 -16.34
C ALA A 248 -12.45 10.37 -14.98
N LEU A 249 -12.72 9.57 -13.94
CA LEU A 249 -12.12 9.81 -12.61
C LEU A 249 -10.61 9.55 -12.63
N VAL A 250 -10.16 8.56 -13.40
CA VAL A 250 -8.72 8.30 -13.56
C VAL A 250 -8.04 9.40 -14.39
N GLN A 251 -8.74 9.99 -15.37
CA GLN A 251 -8.27 11.16 -16.10
C GLN A 251 -8.11 12.38 -15.18
N GLU A 252 -9.13 12.70 -14.38
CA GLU A 252 -9.08 13.77 -13.38
C GLU A 252 -7.90 13.55 -12.41
N TYR A 253 -7.77 12.33 -11.89
CA TYR A 253 -6.65 11.99 -11.00
C TYR A 253 -5.28 12.15 -11.68
N ALA A 254 -5.16 11.77 -12.97
CA ALA A 254 -3.93 11.99 -13.72
C ALA A 254 -3.60 13.48 -13.87
N GLU A 255 -4.60 14.32 -14.12
CA GLU A 255 -4.44 15.78 -14.17
C GLU A 255 -4.01 16.35 -12.81
N MET A 256 -4.58 15.88 -11.70
CA MET A 256 -4.17 16.26 -10.33
C MET A 256 -2.69 15.93 -10.05
N LEU A 257 -2.16 14.88 -10.67
CA LEU A 257 -0.75 14.48 -10.57
C LEU A 257 0.16 15.25 -11.55
N GLY A 258 -0.41 16.06 -12.44
CA GLY A 258 0.32 16.72 -13.52
C GLY A 258 0.77 15.77 -14.63
N LEU A 259 0.13 14.60 -14.75
CA LEU A 259 0.36 13.64 -15.84
C LEU A 259 -0.40 14.06 -17.10
N ASP A 260 0.01 13.52 -18.25
CA ASP A 260 -0.66 13.72 -19.53
C ASP A 260 -1.82 12.71 -19.68
N PRO A 261 -3.11 13.15 -19.68
CA PRO A 261 -4.25 12.25 -19.79
C PRO A 261 -4.29 11.49 -21.12
N THR A 262 -3.63 12.00 -22.16
CA THR A 262 -3.56 11.33 -23.48
C THR A 262 -2.62 10.13 -23.49
N LYS A 263 -1.77 9.99 -22.47
CA LYS A 263 -0.84 8.87 -22.29
C LYS A 263 -1.42 7.74 -21.44
N LEU A 264 -2.63 7.90 -20.90
CA LEU A 264 -3.27 6.87 -20.10
C LEU A 264 -3.62 5.63 -20.94
N ALA A 265 -3.38 4.45 -20.38
CA ALA A 265 -3.54 3.16 -21.06
C ALA A 265 -4.69 2.33 -20.46
N PHE A 266 -5.90 2.47 -21.04
CA PHE A 266 -7.08 1.68 -20.65
C PHE A 266 -7.16 0.29 -21.31
N SER A 267 -6.22 -0.01 -22.19
CA SER A 267 -6.07 -1.31 -22.86
C SER A 267 -4.58 -1.62 -23.05
N TRP A 268 -4.23 -2.90 -23.05
CA TRP A 268 -2.85 -3.37 -23.20
C TRP A 268 -2.81 -4.74 -23.87
N THR A 269 -1.61 -5.16 -24.27
CA THR A 269 -1.38 -6.52 -24.77
C THR A 269 -1.22 -7.47 -23.59
N PRO A 270 -1.97 -8.59 -23.53
CA PRO A 270 -1.75 -9.64 -22.55
C PRO A 270 -0.34 -10.22 -22.64
N ALA A 271 0.18 -10.74 -21.53
CA ALA A 271 1.50 -11.36 -21.50
C ALA A 271 1.54 -12.64 -22.33
N THR A 272 2.59 -12.79 -23.12
CA THR A 272 2.86 -14.00 -23.91
C THR A 272 3.32 -15.15 -23.00
N LYS A 273 3.21 -16.39 -23.51
CA LYS A 273 3.73 -17.57 -22.79
C LYS A 273 5.23 -17.47 -22.48
N ALA A 274 6.00 -16.84 -23.37
CA ALA A 274 7.43 -16.64 -23.19
C ALA A 274 7.71 -15.68 -22.03
N GLU A 275 7.04 -14.52 -21.98
CA GLU A 275 7.17 -13.57 -20.87
C GLU A 275 6.73 -14.20 -19.55
N LEU A 276 5.60 -14.92 -19.55
CA LEU A 276 5.15 -15.65 -18.37
C LEU A 276 6.21 -16.65 -17.91
N SER A 277 6.88 -17.40 -18.79
CA SER A 277 7.90 -18.38 -18.37
C SER A 277 9.05 -17.77 -17.57
N GLN A 278 9.38 -16.49 -17.81
CA GLN A 278 10.48 -15.79 -17.15
C GLN A 278 10.10 -15.12 -15.82
N MET A 279 8.79 -14.99 -15.53
CA MET A 279 8.32 -14.37 -14.30
C MET A 279 8.37 -15.34 -13.12
N ASP A 280 8.69 -14.81 -11.94
CA ASP A 280 8.58 -15.56 -10.69
C ASP A 280 7.11 -15.88 -10.34
N THR A 281 6.91 -16.90 -9.50
CA THR A 281 5.58 -17.40 -9.12
C THR A 281 4.72 -16.34 -8.44
N ALA A 282 5.30 -15.51 -7.57
CA ALA A 282 4.56 -14.49 -6.86
C ALA A 282 4.09 -13.38 -7.81
N THR A 283 4.95 -12.92 -8.72
CA THR A 283 4.59 -11.95 -9.75
C THR A 283 3.47 -12.46 -10.64
N LYS A 284 3.55 -13.70 -11.13
CA LYS A 284 2.46 -14.34 -11.87
C LYS A 284 1.17 -14.31 -11.07
N ARG A 285 1.21 -14.70 -9.79
CA ARG A 285 0.01 -14.80 -8.98
C ARG A 285 -0.64 -13.44 -8.72
N TYR A 286 0.16 -12.43 -8.37
CA TYR A 286 -0.36 -11.11 -8.03
C TYR A 286 -0.83 -10.32 -9.24
N LEU A 287 -0.24 -10.56 -10.42
CA LEU A 287 -0.58 -9.87 -11.67
C LEU A 287 -1.47 -10.67 -12.62
N ASP A 288 -1.87 -11.90 -12.26
CA ASP A 288 -2.60 -12.85 -13.10
C ASP A 288 -3.71 -12.22 -13.96
N THR A 289 -4.56 -11.40 -13.36
CA THR A 289 -5.64 -10.71 -14.09
C THR A 289 -5.12 -9.76 -15.17
N LEU A 290 -4.07 -8.97 -14.87
CA LEU A 290 -3.49 -8.04 -15.83
C LEU A 290 -2.71 -8.77 -16.92
N LEU A 291 -2.02 -9.85 -16.56
CA LEU A 291 -1.25 -10.66 -17.49
C LEU A 291 -2.15 -11.43 -18.45
N GLY A 292 -3.31 -11.90 -17.99
CA GLY A 292 -4.28 -12.67 -18.78
C GLY A 292 -5.34 -11.85 -19.51
N SER A 293 -5.44 -10.53 -19.26
CA SER A 293 -6.43 -9.66 -19.91
C SER A 293 -5.75 -8.55 -20.72
N GLY A 294 -6.48 -7.97 -21.67
CA GLY A 294 -6.02 -6.82 -22.46
C GLY A 294 -6.81 -5.54 -22.20
N LYS A 295 -7.66 -5.54 -21.17
CA LYS A 295 -8.56 -4.44 -20.82
C LYS A 295 -8.93 -4.50 -19.34
N ILE A 296 -9.56 -3.43 -18.87
CA ILE A 296 -10.14 -3.38 -17.53
C ILE A 296 -11.26 -4.40 -17.38
N MET A 297 -11.15 -5.25 -16.36
CA MET A 297 -12.14 -6.28 -16.01
C MET A 297 -13.23 -5.67 -15.12
N LYS A 298 -14.36 -5.27 -15.74
CA LYS A 298 -15.49 -4.59 -15.08
C LYS A 298 -16.27 -5.47 -14.09
N ASP A 299 -16.11 -6.79 -14.19
CA ASP A 299 -16.73 -7.79 -13.30
C ASP A 299 -16.01 -7.93 -11.94
N LYS A 300 -14.98 -7.12 -11.68
CA LYS A 300 -14.18 -7.17 -10.44
C LYS A 300 -14.53 -6.10 -9.41
N THR A 301 -15.69 -5.45 -9.55
CA THR A 301 -16.23 -4.42 -8.67
C THR A 301 -16.97 -5.02 -7.48
N SER A 302 -17.26 -4.22 -6.46
CA SER A 302 -18.00 -4.61 -5.25
C SER A 302 -19.51 -4.32 -5.32
N ASP A 303 -20.04 -4.13 -6.52
CA ASP A 303 -21.46 -3.87 -6.74
C ASP A 303 -22.33 -4.97 -6.09
N ASN A 304 -23.19 -4.55 -5.16
CA ASN A 304 -24.13 -5.42 -4.43
C ASN A 304 -23.47 -6.55 -3.62
N VAL A 305 -22.28 -6.32 -3.07
CA VAL A 305 -21.66 -7.30 -2.16
C VAL A 305 -22.47 -7.43 -0.87
N ASP A 306 -23.13 -8.58 -0.71
CA ASP A 306 -23.62 -9.05 0.58
C ASP A 306 -22.57 -9.96 1.23
N ILE A 307 -22.03 -9.52 2.38
CA ILE A 307 -21.01 -10.27 3.13
C ILE A 307 -21.54 -11.66 3.49
N SER A 308 -22.81 -11.80 3.88
CA SER A 308 -23.38 -13.08 4.31
C SER A 308 -23.37 -14.10 3.17
N THR A 309 -23.78 -13.68 1.97
CA THR A 309 -23.67 -14.49 0.74
C THR A 309 -22.22 -14.83 0.37
N GLN A 310 -21.27 -13.92 0.62
CA GLN A 310 -19.85 -14.21 0.36
C GLN A 310 -19.28 -15.26 1.33
N VAL A 311 -19.73 -15.29 2.58
CA VAL A 311 -19.30 -16.28 3.58
C VAL A 311 -19.62 -17.71 3.14
N GLU A 312 -20.76 -17.93 2.49
CA GLU A 312 -21.11 -19.25 1.93
C GLU A 312 -20.10 -19.68 0.86
N LYS A 313 -19.69 -18.76 -0.02
CA LYS A 313 -18.68 -19.02 -1.06
C LYS A 313 -17.31 -19.29 -0.45
N TRP A 314 -16.89 -18.47 0.53
CA TRP A 314 -15.63 -18.68 1.24
C TRP A 314 -15.61 -19.99 2.00
N THR A 315 -16.75 -20.42 2.56
CA THR A 315 -16.87 -21.71 3.26
C THR A 315 -16.67 -22.87 2.30
N ALA A 316 -17.27 -22.80 1.10
CA ALA A 316 -17.08 -23.82 0.07
C ALA A 316 -15.64 -23.85 -0.46
N GLU A 317 -14.99 -22.70 -0.57
CA GLU A 317 -13.67 -22.57 -1.17
C GLU A 317 -12.51 -22.88 -0.19
N PHE A 318 -12.59 -22.33 1.02
CA PHE A 318 -11.50 -22.34 2.02
C PHE A 318 -11.80 -23.21 3.24
N GLY A 319 -13.03 -23.71 3.36
CA GLY A 319 -13.49 -24.38 4.57
C GLY A 319 -14.01 -23.41 5.64
N LYS A 320 -14.76 -23.96 6.59
CA LYS A 320 -15.53 -23.18 7.59
C LYS A 320 -14.65 -22.28 8.47
N ALA A 321 -13.53 -22.80 8.97
CA ALA A 321 -12.67 -22.05 9.89
C ALA A 321 -12.05 -20.81 9.22
N ALA A 322 -11.47 -20.98 8.03
CA ALA A 322 -10.93 -19.87 7.24
C ALA A 322 -12.00 -18.86 6.85
N ALA A 323 -13.18 -19.33 6.41
CA ALA A 323 -14.30 -18.46 6.05
C ALA A 323 -14.78 -17.59 7.22
N MET A 324 -14.95 -18.19 8.41
CA MET A 324 -15.30 -17.44 9.63
C MET A 324 -14.23 -16.41 9.98
N ARG A 325 -12.96 -16.74 9.84
CA ARG A 325 -11.86 -15.81 10.12
C ARG A 325 -11.82 -14.63 9.13
N ILE A 326 -11.97 -14.90 7.85
CA ILE A 326 -12.04 -13.87 6.81
C ILE A 326 -13.26 -12.98 7.04
N GLU A 327 -14.43 -13.56 7.37
CA GLU A 327 -15.63 -12.80 7.71
C GLU A 327 -15.37 -11.81 8.85
N GLN A 328 -14.78 -12.28 9.95
CA GLN A 328 -14.44 -11.44 11.08
C GLN A 328 -13.55 -10.27 10.66
N LEU A 329 -12.45 -10.54 9.95
CA LEU A 329 -11.52 -9.51 9.48
C LEU A 329 -12.18 -8.51 8.54
N VAL A 330 -13.02 -8.99 7.62
CA VAL A 330 -13.80 -8.13 6.72
C VAL A 330 -14.69 -7.19 7.52
N ARG A 331 -15.47 -7.71 8.48
CA ARG A 331 -16.38 -6.91 9.31
C ARG A 331 -15.63 -5.91 10.19
N GLU A 332 -14.50 -6.30 10.76
CA GLU A 332 -13.62 -5.42 11.55
C GLU A 332 -13.05 -4.27 10.71
N ALA A 333 -12.78 -4.51 9.42
CA ALA A 333 -12.24 -3.52 8.51
C ALA A 333 -13.31 -2.61 7.86
N MET A 334 -14.60 -2.97 7.92
CA MET A 334 -15.67 -2.19 7.27
C MET A 334 -15.79 -0.75 7.78
N PRO A 335 -15.78 -0.46 9.09
CA PRO A 335 -15.87 0.92 9.56
C PRO A 335 -14.74 1.82 9.03
N ASP A 336 -13.53 1.27 8.91
CA ASP A 336 -12.38 1.97 8.36
C ASP A 336 -12.55 2.20 6.84
N TYR A 337 -13.03 1.19 6.11
CA TYR A 337 -13.35 1.29 4.69
C TYR A 337 -14.42 2.36 4.41
N GLU A 338 -15.52 2.34 5.15
CA GLU A 338 -16.63 3.29 4.99
C GLU A 338 -16.19 4.73 5.29
N MET A 339 -15.38 4.93 6.33
CA MET A 339 -14.84 6.25 6.65
C MET A 339 -13.95 6.78 5.52
N LEU A 340 -13.00 5.97 5.04
CA LEU A 340 -12.13 6.36 3.93
C LEU A 340 -12.94 6.59 2.64
N GLY A 341 -13.90 5.69 2.35
CA GLY A 341 -14.78 5.78 1.20
C GLY A 341 -15.72 6.99 1.22
N ALA A 342 -16.10 7.50 2.40
CA ALA A 342 -16.84 8.75 2.53
C ALA A 342 -16.01 9.97 2.11
N ASN A 343 -14.68 9.87 2.14
CA ASN A 343 -13.73 10.93 1.79
C ASN A 343 -13.07 10.72 0.41
N ARG A 344 -13.54 9.75 -0.39
CA ARG A 344 -12.97 9.46 -1.72
C ARG A 344 -13.25 10.57 -2.73
N LEU A 345 -12.34 10.69 -3.70
CA LEU A 345 -12.51 11.51 -4.88
C LEU A 345 -13.80 11.11 -5.60
N ARG A 346 -14.63 12.11 -5.93
CA ARG A 346 -15.85 11.95 -6.70
C ARG A 346 -15.89 13.04 -7.76
N LEU A 347 -16.40 12.70 -8.93
CA LEU A 347 -16.71 13.66 -10.00
C LEU A 347 -18.07 14.32 -9.78
#